data_AF-A0A2E4H085-F1
#
_entry.id   AF-A0A2E4H085-F1
#
_cell.length_a   1.000
_cell.length_b   1.000
_cell.length_c   1.000
_cell.angle_alpha   90.00
_cell.angle_beta   90.00
_cell.angle_gamma   90.00
#
_symmetry.space_group_name_H-M   'P 1'
#
loop_
_entity.id
_entity.type
_entity.pdbx_description
1 polymer ?
#
loop_
_entity_poly.entity_id
_entity_poly.type
_entity_poly.pdbx_seq_one_letter_code
_entity_poly.pdbx_strand_id
1 'polypeptide(L)'
;MAKKTPYEVVPQLGKLRDDVLFGDVWEQPELSKRDRSLVTISVLTALYRTDELRGHMKRALDNGVTQDEIRGMITHLAFYAGWPTAVNAGRIAAEIFEDD
;
A
#
# COMPACT_ATOMS: atom_id res chain seq x y z
N MET A 1 0.26 -6.43 28.10
CA MET A 1 0.51 -7.54 27.16
C MET A 1 0.33 -7.00 25.75
N ALA A 2 1.20 -7.36 24.80
CA ALA A 2 1.03 -6.95 23.41
C ALA A 2 -0.29 -7.53 22.85
N LYS A 3 -1.03 -6.74 22.07
CA LYS A 3 -2.22 -7.25 21.37
C LYS A 3 -1.76 -8.27 20.33
N LYS A 4 -2.44 -9.42 20.27
CA LYS A 4 -2.23 -10.41 19.20
C LYS A 4 -2.54 -9.79 17.84
N THR A 5 -1.73 -10.12 16.84
CA THR A 5 -1.94 -9.72 15.45
C THR A 5 -3.13 -10.47 14.85
N PRO A 6 -3.75 -9.96 13.77
CA PRO A 6 -4.80 -10.68 13.05
C PRO A 6 -4.37 -12.08 12.59
N TYR A 7 -3.08 -12.26 12.26
CA TYR A 7 -2.53 -13.53 11.78
C TYR A 7 -2.33 -14.56 12.90
N GLU A 8 -2.08 -14.12 14.14
CA GLU A 8 -2.05 -15.01 15.30
C GLU A 8 -3.46 -15.44 15.74
N VAL A 9 -4.46 -14.57 15.53
CA VAL A 9 -5.86 -14.87 15.82
C VAL A 9 -6.49 -15.74 14.72
N VAL A 10 -6.07 -15.56 13.47
CA VAL A 10 -6.55 -16.31 12.30
C VAL A 10 -5.36 -16.95 11.57
N PRO A 11 -4.82 -18.08 12.05
CA PRO A 11 -3.56 -18.66 11.54
C PRO A 11 -3.56 -18.97 10.05
N GLN A 12 -4.70 -19.42 9.50
CA GLN A 12 -4.83 -19.70 8.07
C GLN A 12 -4.63 -18.43 7.22
N LEU A 13 -5.04 -17.26 7.73
CA LEU A 13 -4.81 -15.99 7.04
C LEU A 13 -3.32 -15.63 7.04
N GLY A 14 -2.60 -15.90 8.13
CA GLY A 14 -1.15 -15.73 8.19
C GLY A 14 -0.43 -16.62 7.18
N LYS A 15 -0.81 -17.90 7.13
CA LYS A 15 -0.26 -18.85 6.16
C LYS A 15 -0.49 -18.40 4.71
N LEU A 16 -1.70 -17.97 4.36
CA LEU A 16 -2.00 -17.49 3.00
C LEU A 16 -1.26 -16.19 2.67
N ARG A 17 -1.08 -15.29 3.63
CA ARG A 17 -0.27 -14.09 3.45
C ARG A 17 1.19 -14.45 3.11
N ASP A 18 1.76 -15.40 3.84
CA ASP A 18 3.17 -15.73 3.71
C ASP A 18 3.43 -16.61 2.47
N ASP A 19 2.68 -17.69 2.30
CA ASP A 19 2.93 -18.68 1.25
C ASP A 19 2.39 -18.22 -0.12
N VAL A 20 1.19 -17.61 -0.15
CA VAL A 20 0.50 -17.30 -1.41
C VAL A 20 0.68 -15.84 -1.81
N LEU A 21 0.35 -14.90 -0.91
CA LEU A 21 0.43 -13.48 -1.26
C LEU A 21 1.89 -13.06 -1.47
N PHE A 22 2.72 -13.13 -0.43
CA PHE A 22 4.11 -12.67 -0.54
C PHE A 22 5.08 -13.72 -1.07
N GLY A 23 4.79 -15.01 -0.88
CA GLY A 23 5.63 -16.12 -1.37
C GLY A 23 5.45 -16.49 -2.84
N ASP A 24 4.33 -16.11 -3.46
CA ASP A 24 4.02 -16.41 -4.88
C ASP A 24 3.60 -15.14 -5.62
N VAL A 25 2.42 -14.58 -5.30
CA VAL A 25 1.81 -13.51 -6.11
C VAL A 25 2.73 -12.28 -6.23
N TRP A 26 3.43 -11.87 -5.16
CA TRP A 26 4.36 -10.74 -5.21
C TRP A 26 5.72 -11.04 -5.86
N GLU A 27 6.03 -12.31 -6.12
CA GLU A 27 7.26 -12.77 -6.75
C GLU A 27 7.10 -13.09 -8.25
N GLN A 28 5.86 -13.09 -8.75
CA GLN A 28 5.55 -13.33 -10.16
C GLN A 28 6.27 -12.32 -11.08
N PRO A 29 7.01 -12.79 -12.11
CA PRO A 29 7.95 -11.97 -12.89
C PRO A 29 7.29 -10.99 -13.87
N GLU A 30 6.01 -11.16 -14.18
CA GLU A 30 5.30 -10.38 -15.19
C GLU A 30 5.06 -8.93 -14.77
N LEU A 31 5.08 -8.65 -13.45
CA LEU A 31 4.94 -7.30 -12.92
C LEU A 31 5.92 -7.10 -11.76
N SER A 32 6.82 -6.12 -11.93
CA SER A 32 7.87 -5.82 -10.96
C SER A 32 7.27 -5.49 -9.58
N LYS A 33 8.03 -5.74 -8.51
CA LYS A 33 7.62 -5.35 -7.14
C LYS A 33 7.34 -3.85 -7.01
N ARG A 34 8.10 -3.03 -7.75
CA ARG A 34 7.92 -1.58 -7.86
C ARG A 34 6.53 -1.25 -8.42
N ASP A 35 6.16 -1.83 -9.56
CA ASP A 35 4.88 -1.56 -10.20
C ASP A 35 3.71 -2.19 -9.43
N ARG A 36 3.89 -3.39 -8.85
CA ARG A 36 2.92 -4.02 -7.93
C ARG A 36 2.61 -3.12 -6.75
N SER A 37 3.64 -2.51 -6.16
CA SER A 37 3.45 -1.55 -5.09
C SER A 37 2.63 -0.35 -5.54
N LEU A 38 2.98 0.28 -6.67
CA LEU A 38 2.25 1.44 -7.20
C LEU A 38 0.77 1.12 -7.47
N VAL A 39 0.47 -0.04 -8.08
CA VAL A 39 -0.89 -0.51 -8.28
C VAL A 39 -1.61 -0.74 -6.96
N THR A 40 -0.94 -1.38 -5.99
CA THR A 40 -1.53 -1.68 -4.68
C THR A 40 -1.93 -0.41 -3.94
N ILE A 41 -1.04 0.59 -3.84
CA ILE A 41 -1.34 1.85 -3.15
C ILE A 41 -2.39 2.68 -3.90
N SER A 42 -2.46 2.56 -5.24
CA SER A 42 -3.52 3.19 -6.03
C SER A 42 -4.89 2.60 -5.69
N VAL A 43 -4.99 1.27 -5.61
CA VAL A 43 -6.23 0.56 -5.28
C VAL A 43 -6.64 0.82 -3.83
N LEU A 44 -5.69 0.77 -2.88
CA LEU A 44 -5.99 1.06 -1.46
C LEU A 44 -6.47 2.49 -1.26
N THR A 45 -5.90 3.45 -2.00
CA THR A 45 -6.36 4.84 -2.02
C THR A 45 -7.79 4.93 -2.54
N ALA A 46 -8.08 4.35 -3.71
CA ALA A 46 -9.40 4.40 -4.32
C ALA A 46 -10.49 3.73 -3.44
N LEU A 47 -10.13 2.69 -2.70
CA LEU A 47 -11.04 1.95 -1.80
C LEU A 47 -11.12 2.53 -0.38
N TYR A 48 -10.43 3.64 -0.09
CA TYR A 48 -10.38 4.24 1.25
C TYR A 48 -9.90 3.27 2.34
N ARG A 49 -8.95 2.38 2.01
CA ARG A 49 -8.37 1.39 2.94
C ARG A 49 -7.17 1.98 3.69
N THR A 50 -7.43 3.01 4.49
CA THR A 50 -6.40 3.85 5.14
C THR A 50 -5.44 3.05 6.02
N ASP A 51 -5.95 2.09 6.79
CA ASP A 51 -5.13 1.29 7.72
C ASP A 51 -4.04 0.48 6.99
N GLU A 52 -4.35 -0.01 5.79
CA GLU A 52 -3.41 -0.76 4.94
C GLU A 52 -2.54 0.17 4.09
N LEU A 53 -3.08 1.32 3.67
CA LEU A 53 -2.40 2.25 2.76
C LEU A 53 -1.05 2.70 3.31
N ARG A 54 -0.95 3.01 4.61
CA ARG A 54 0.29 3.49 5.23
C ARG A 54 1.44 2.48 5.10
N GLY A 55 1.18 1.22 5.45
CA GLY A 55 2.18 0.15 5.37
C GLY A 55 2.61 -0.13 3.92
N HIS A 56 1.64 -0.16 3.00
CA HIS A 56 1.92 -0.39 1.59
C HIS A 56 2.60 0.79 0.89
N MET A 57 2.38 2.03 1.35
CA MET A 57 3.09 3.20 0.84
C MET A 57 4.57 3.20 1.23
N LYS A 58 4.90 2.82 2.47
CA LYS A 58 6.30 2.62 2.89
C LYS A 58 6.97 1.50 2.05
N ARG A 59 6.28 0.37 1.88
CA ARG A 59 6.75 -0.71 0.99
C ARG A 59 6.89 -0.27 -0.48
N ALA A 60 6.09 0.67 -0.94
CA ALA A 60 6.23 1.21 -2.29
C ALA A 60 7.55 1.97 -2.45
N LEU A 61 7.91 2.79 -1.47
CA LEU A 61 9.21 3.47 -1.42
C LEU A 61 10.35 2.46 -1.35
N ASP A 62 10.26 1.44 -0.48
CA ASP A 62 11.28 0.38 -0.36
C ASP A 62 11.49 -0.39 -1.68
N ASN A 63 10.41 -0.58 -2.45
CA ASN A 63 10.44 -1.23 -3.77
C ASN A 63 10.83 -0.28 -4.91
N GLY A 64 11.14 1.00 -4.64
CA GLY A 64 11.65 1.95 -5.62
C GLY A 64 10.61 2.82 -6.32
N VAL A 65 9.38 2.91 -5.82
CA VAL A 65 8.45 3.99 -6.20
C VAL A 65 8.94 5.28 -5.57
N THR A 66 9.02 6.37 -6.32
CA THR A 66 9.50 7.65 -5.79
C THR A 66 8.38 8.45 -5.10
N GLN A 67 8.74 9.36 -4.20
CA GLN A 67 7.77 10.28 -3.58
C GLN A 67 7.02 11.11 -4.65
N ASP A 68 7.70 11.53 -5.72
CA ASP A 68 7.09 12.29 -6.83
C ASP A 68 6.05 11.49 -7.60
N GLU A 69 6.29 10.18 -7.81
CA GLU A 69 5.32 9.30 -8.44
C GLU A 69 4.10 9.07 -7.55
N ILE A 70 4.29 8.98 -6.23
CA ILE A 70 3.19 8.92 -5.26
C ILE A 70 2.38 10.22 -5.27
N ARG A 71 3.04 11.39 -5.29
CA ARG A 71 2.37 12.70 -5.42
C ARG A 71 1.52 12.73 -6.70
N GLY A 72 2.11 12.35 -7.83
CA GLY A 72 1.42 12.27 -9.12
C GLY A 72 0.23 11.31 -9.11
N MET A 73 0.39 10.12 -8.53
CA MET A 73 -0.68 9.13 -8.36
C MET A 73 -1.85 9.70 -7.55
N ILE A 74 -1.57 10.33 -6.40
CA ILE A 74 -2.61 10.92 -5.54
C ILE A 74 -3.39 11.99 -6.29
N THR A 75 -2.70 12.89 -6.99
CA THR A 75 -3.36 13.91 -7.83
C THR A 75 -4.20 13.27 -8.93
N HIS A 76 -3.71 12.23 -9.60
CA HIS A 76 -4.45 11.52 -10.63
C HIS A 76 -5.75 10.89 -10.08
N LEU A 77 -5.66 10.24 -8.92
CA LEU A 77 -6.81 9.58 -8.28
C LEU A 77 -7.86 10.56 -7.75
N ALA A 78 -7.52 11.83 -7.52
CA ALA A 78 -8.52 12.85 -7.19
C ALA A 78 -9.63 12.95 -8.25
N PHE A 79 -9.29 12.70 -9.53
CA PHE A 79 -10.22 12.75 -10.65
C PHE A 79 -10.94 11.42 -10.90
N TYR A 80 -10.25 10.29 -10.71
CA TYR A 80 -10.80 8.96 -11.05
C TYR A 80 -11.47 8.24 -9.87
N ALA A 81 -11.05 8.53 -8.64
CA ALA A 81 -11.60 7.94 -7.41
C ALA A 81 -12.22 8.99 -6.47
N GLY A 82 -12.14 10.27 -6.84
CA GLY A 82 -12.79 11.38 -6.14
C GLY A 82 -11.91 12.06 -5.08
N TRP A 83 -12.13 13.36 -4.91
CA TRP A 83 -11.34 14.23 -4.03
C TRP A 83 -11.12 13.70 -2.60
N PRO A 84 -12.12 13.11 -1.91
CA PRO A 84 -11.93 12.58 -0.56
C PRO A 84 -10.86 11.48 -0.47
N THR A 85 -10.74 10.62 -1.49
CA THR A 85 -9.74 9.54 -1.51
C THR A 85 -8.33 10.12 -1.62
N ALA A 86 -8.14 11.09 -2.50
CA ALA A 86 -6.86 11.77 -2.71
C ALA A 86 -6.43 12.58 -1.49
N VAL A 87 -7.35 13.32 -0.85
CA VAL A 87 -7.04 14.07 0.38
C VAL A 87 -6.64 13.12 1.51
N ASN A 88 -7.32 11.98 1.64
CA ASN A 88 -6.95 10.97 2.63
C ASN A 88 -5.54 10.41 2.37
N ALA A 89 -5.24 10.00 1.14
CA ALA A 89 -3.91 9.52 0.78
C ALA A 89 -2.83 10.60 0.94
N GLY A 90 -3.13 11.86 0.61
CA GLY A 90 -2.23 13.00 0.79
C GLY A 90 -1.84 13.24 2.25
N ARG A 91 -2.76 13.06 3.20
CA ARG A 91 -2.44 13.14 4.65
C ARG A 91 -1.47 12.04 5.07
N ILE A 92 -1.74 10.80 4.65
CA ILE A 92 -0.84 9.66 4.92
C ILE A 92 0.54 9.87 4.29
N ALA A 93 0.58 10.36 3.05
CA ALA A 93 1.82 10.66 2.36
C ALA A 93 2.63 11.76 3.08
N ALA A 94 1.98 12.84 3.52
CA ALA A 94 2.64 13.90 4.30
C ALA A 94 3.31 13.34 5.56
N GLU A 95 2.60 12.53 6.34
CA GLU A 95 3.16 11.91 7.54
C GLU A 95 4.32 10.94 7.26
N ILE A 96 4.36 10.30 6.08
CA ILE A 96 5.46 9.39 5.71
C ILE A 96 6.67 10.17 5.19
N PHE A 97 6.46 11.24 4.43
CA PHE A 97 7.53 12.01 3.81
C PHE A 97 8.22 12.96 4.80
N GLU A 98 7.55 13.32 5.91
CA GLU A 98 8.14 14.12 6.99
C GLU A 98 9.14 13.32 7.86
N ASP A 99 9.13 11.98 7.77
CA ASP A 99 10.05 11.09 8.50
C ASP A 99 11.41 10.89 7.76
N ASP A 100 11.65 11.57 6.63
CA ASP A 100 12.91 11.60 5.85
C ASP A 100 13.64 12.96 5.96
#